data_AF-U3AY20-F1
#
_entry.id   AF-U3AY20-F1
#
_cell.length_a   1.000
_cell.length_b   1.000
_cell.length_c   1.000
_cell.angle_alpha   90.00
_cell.angle_beta   90.00
_cell.angle_gamma   90.00
#
_symmetry.space_group_name_H-M   'P 1'
#
loop_
_entity.id
_entity.type
_entity.pdbx_description
1 polymer ?
#
loop_
_entity_poly.entity_id
_entity_poly.type
_entity_poly.pdbx_seq_one_letter_code
_entity_poly.pdbx_strand_id
1 'polypeptide(L)'
;MKAYNLVGVCLFIYISYPIQALSKTIGLSPGDEYIASVRVSLQGSATTSPNAGICFGFSRWMSSGVFCTLPVKYSQNGVTATINSASANVRYRGQQSFMSVSDEQVSECVTEPQGQEYKAQCKFSENSATDNGVFLFHKHFTGTDRVTYQQSAQIRTIRIRASSSATPGRHTIYTSIAAIDGSKWKFKEREDITVEVRNNTCTLSSNDLDIGSITPNEDKVERLNISLSCTDSQMGGSSWRFNEITDSTTNKLNDVSLQILDSNNNILMKNEDYIDPSELNKLKIRVNAGPSAEMGEFSTKFKFTLTYS
;
A
#
# COMPACT_ATOMS: atom_id res chain seq x y z
N MET A 1 76.93 -21.12 13.35
CA MET A 1 75.81 -20.31 12.83
C MET A 1 74.56 -20.72 13.57
N LYS A 2 73.91 -19.81 14.31
CA LYS A 2 72.66 -20.09 15.03
C LYS A 2 71.50 -19.61 14.17
N ALA A 3 70.63 -20.53 13.76
CA ALA A 3 69.40 -20.23 13.04
C ALA A 3 68.31 -19.83 14.05
N TYR A 4 67.70 -18.66 13.86
CA TYR A 4 66.54 -18.22 14.63
C TYR A 4 65.29 -18.55 13.82
N ASN A 5 64.42 -19.40 14.37
CA ASN A 5 63.08 -19.67 13.82
C ASN A 5 62.16 -18.51 14.18
N LEU A 6 61.76 -17.73 13.18
CA LEU A 6 60.72 -16.70 13.29
C LEU A 6 59.35 -17.38 13.15
N VAL A 7 58.62 -17.56 14.25
CA VAL A 7 57.24 -18.02 14.22
C VAL A 7 56.35 -16.82 13.97
N GLY A 8 55.87 -16.67 12.73
CA GLY A 8 54.92 -15.64 12.34
C GLY A 8 53.52 -15.99 12.83
N VAL A 9 53.00 -15.25 13.80
CA VAL A 9 51.61 -15.33 14.24
C VAL A 9 50.76 -14.46 13.30
N CYS A 10 50.03 -15.08 12.37
CA CYS A 10 49.03 -14.40 11.56
C CYS A 10 47.75 -14.20 12.39
N LEU A 11 47.54 -12.97 12.87
CA LEU A 11 46.32 -12.56 13.55
C LEU A 11 45.24 -12.23 12.49
N PHE A 12 44.30 -13.14 12.24
CA PHE A 12 43.12 -12.87 11.42
C PHE A 12 42.07 -12.14 12.26
N ILE A 13 42.00 -10.81 12.13
CA ILE A 13 40.92 -10.01 12.73
C ILE A 13 39.69 -10.13 11.82
N TYR A 14 38.76 -11.02 12.17
CA TYR A 14 37.43 -11.07 11.58
C TYR A 14 36.61 -9.89 12.10
N ILE A 15 36.55 -8.80 11.33
CA ILE A 15 35.60 -7.72 11.56
C ILE A 15 34.27 -8.15 10.93
N SER A 16 33.45 -8.85 11.71
CA SER A 16 32.06 -9.12 11.33
C SER A 16 31.26 -7.83 11.45
N TYR A 17 31.11 -7.12 10.33
CA TYR A 17 30.12 -6.05 10.24
C TYR A 17 28.73 -6.69 10.34
N PRO A 18 27.84 -6.22 11.24
CA PRO A 18 26.45 -6.63 11.19
C PRO A 18 25.85 -6.09 9.89
N ILE A 19 25.49 -7.00 8.98
CA ILE A 19 24.68 -6.69 7.81
C ILE A 19 23.31 -6.27 8.34
N GLN A 20 23.11 -4.96 8.55
CA GLN A 20 21.80 -4.41 8.85
C GLN A 20 20.97 -4.37 7.55
N ALA A 21 20.48 -5.53 7.13
CA ALA A 21 19.40 -5.61 6.15
C ALA A 21 18.07 -5.33 6.87
N LEU A 22 17.82 -4.08 7.25
CA LEU A 22 16.49 -3.64 7.63
C LEU A 22 15.69 -3.35 6.36
N SER A 23 15.18 -4.42 5.72
CA SER A 23 14.10 -4.23 4.75
C SER A 23 12.92 -3.64 5.51
N LYS A 24 12.57 -2.39 5.18
CA LYS A 24 11.41 -1.72 5.76
C LYS A 24 10.16 -2.46 5.28
N THR A 25 9.52 -3.18 6.20
CA THR A 25 8.25 -3.86 5.95
C THR A 25 7.11 -2.95 6.37
N ILE A 26 6.17 -2.72 5.45
CA ILE A 26 4.99 -1.88 5.65
C ILE A 26 3.77 -2.79 5.59
N GLY A 27 3.04 -2.90 6.69
CA GLY A 27 1.76 -3.62 6.71
C GLY A 27 0.63 -2.71 6.25
N LEU A 28 -0.17 -3.15 5.28
CA LEU A 28 -1.36 -2.47 4.79
C LEU A 28 -2.56 -3.41 4.77
N SER A 29 -3.75 -2.91 5.03
CA SER A 29 -5.00 -3.58 4.67
C SER A 29 -5.42 -3.16 3.25
N PRO A 30 -6.24 -3.95 2.55
CA PRO A 30 -6.93 -3.47 1.36
C PRO A 30 -7.68 -2.16 1.65
N GLY A 31 -7.56 -1.17 0.76
CA GLY A 31 -8.12 0.17 0.94
C GLY A 31 -7.16 1.19 1.57
N ASP A 32 -6.11 0.74 2.25
CA ASP A 32 -5.18 1.64 2.96
C ASP A 32 -4.26 2.42 2.01
N GLU A 33 -3.85 3.61 2.48
CA GLU A 33 -2.79 4.42 1.90
C GLU A 33 -1.74 4.76 2.97
N TYR A 34 -0.47 4.77 2.58
CA TYR A 34 0.65 5.06 3.47
C TYR A 34 1.77 5.83 2.75
N ILE A 35 2.31 6.85 3.42
CA ILE A 35 3.50 7.59 2.94
C ILE A 35 4.74 7.00 3.59
N ALA A 36 5.52 6.27 2.81
CA ALA A 36 6.73 5.60 3.26
C ALA A 36 7.96 6.48 3.06
N SER A 37 8.73 6.72 4.13
CA SER A 37 10.09 7.26 3.98
C SER A 37 11.02 6.22 3.34
N VAL A 38 11.81 6.67 2.37
CA VAL A 38 12.87 5.94 1.68
C VAL A 38 14.20 6.68 1.83
N ARG A 39 15.29 5.94 1.71
CA ARG A 39 16.67 6.44 1.83
C ARG A 39 17.48 6.11 0.57
N VAL A 40 16.88 6.27 -0.60
CA VAL A 40 17.60 6.17 -1.88
C VAL A 40 18.27 7.50 -2.16
N SER A 41 19.60 7.53 -2.20
CA SER A 41 20.36 8.74 -2.50
C SER A 41 21.54 8.46 -3.40
N LEU A 42 21.76 9.32 -4.38
CA LEU A 42 22.93 9.36 -5.25
C LEU A 42 23.77 10.59 -4.88
N GLN A 43 25.07 10.41 -4.70
CA GLN A 43 26.04 11.51 -4.60
C GLN A 43 27.30 11.09 -5.36
N GLY A 44 27.72 11.90 -6.33
CA GLY A 44 28.96 11.62 -7.05
C GLY A 44 29.20 12.49 -8.26
N SER A 45 30.10 12.02 -9.12
CA SER A 45 30.41 12.66 -10.39
C SER A 45 30.03 11.76 -11.55
N ALA A 46 29.49 12.34 -12.62
CA ALA A 46 29.22 11.60 -13.85
C ALA A 46 30.47 11.52 -14.73
N THR A 47 30.65 10.41 -15.45
CA THR A 47 31.70 10.31 -16.47
C THR A 47 31.41 11.29 -17.61
N THR A 48 32.47 11.81 -18.23
CA THR A 48 32.48 12.81 -19.31
C THR A 48 31.28 12.72 -20.27
N SER A 49 30.38 13.71 -20.20
CA SER A 49 29.17 13.80 -21.02
C SER A 49 28.81 15.27 -21.25
N PRO A 50 28.34 15.66 -22.45
CA PRO A 50 27.86 17.01 -22.69
C PRO A 50 26.46 17.24 -22.07
N ASN A 51 25.74 16.17 -21.76
CA ASN A 51 24.40 16.20 -21.20
C ASN A 51 24.41 15.78 -19.73
N ALA A 52 23.55 16.37 -18.93
CA ALA A 52 23.29 15.99 -17.56
C ALA A 52 21.85 15.52 -17.36
N GLY A 53 21.65 14.54 -16.49
CA GLY A 53 20.30 14.10 -16.18
C GLY A 53 20.21 13.11 -15.03
N ILE A 54 19.11 13.18 -14.30
CA ILE A 54 18.77 12.34 -13.14
C ILE A 54 17.29 11.96 -13.29
N CYS A 55 16.96 10.72 -13.00
CA CYS A 55 15.62 10.16 -13.16
C CYS A 55 15.27 9.27 -11.97
N PHE A 56 14.03 9.35 -11.52
CA PHE A 56 13.44 8.56 -10.45
C PHE A 56 12.34 7.67 -11.00
N GLY A 57 12.18 6.49 -10.38
CA GLY A 57 11.04 5.64 -10.67
C GLY A 57 11.14 4.27 -10.02
N PHE A 58 10.42 3.31 -10.58
CA PHE A 58 10.18 2.01 -9.98
C PHE A 58 10.67 0.85 -10.85
N SER A 59 11.85 0.31 -10.56
CA SER A 59 12.34 -0.90 -11.24
C SER A 59 13.53 -1.51 -10.51
N ARG A 60 13.67 -2.84 -10.59
CA ARG A 60 14.83 -3.56 -10.05
C ARG A 60 16.13 -3.22 -10.80
N TRP A 61 16.04 -2.90 -12.09
CA TRP A 61 17.15 -2.59 -12.98
C TRP A 61 16.68 -1.75 -14.17
N MET A 62 17.62 -1.13 -14.89
CA MET A 62 17.36 -0.38 -16.12
C MET A 62 18.49 -0.65 -17.12
N SER A 63 18.14 -1.02 -18.36
CA SER A 63 19.13 -1.10 -19.44
C SER A 63 19.74 0.26 -19.70
N SER A 64 21.05 0.30 -19.99
CA SER A 64 21.67 1.56 -20.39
C SER A 64 21.15 2.00 -21.75
N GLY A 65 20.68 3.24 -21.85
CA GLY A 65 19.96 3.73 -23.04
C GLY A 65 20.11 5.22 -23.27
N VAL A 66 19.49 5.69 -24.36
CA VAL A 66 19.44 7.11 -24.73
C VAL A 66 18.44 7.88 -23.88
N PHE A 67 17.50 7.17 -23.24
CA PHE A 67 16.41 7.73 -22.47
C PHE A 67 16.28 7.10 -21.09
N CYS A 68 15.59 7.77 -20.17
CA CYS A 68 15.18 7.13 -18.93
C CYS A 68 14.00 6.20 -19.20
N THR A 69 14.09 4.96 -18.70
CA THR A 69 13.02 3.97 -18.81
C THR A 69 12.55 3.49 -17.44
N LEU A 70 12.76 4.26 -16.38
CA LEU A 70 12.23 3.93 -15.06
C LEU A 70 10.73 4.28 -15.05
N PRO A 71 9.84 3.31 -14.77
CA PRO A 71 8.42 3.59 -14.61
C PRO A 71 8.14 4.65 -13.54
N VAL A 72 7.26 5.61 -13.83
CA VAL A 72 6.83 6.63 -12.87
C VAL A 72 5.99 6.06 -11.73
N LYS A 73 5.26 4.98 -12.02
CA LYS A 73 4.34 4.33 -11.10
C LYS A 73 4.64 2.84 -11.02
N TYR A 74 4.63 2.30 -9.81
CA TYR A 74 4.51 0.86 -9.58
C TYR A 74 3.03 0.48 -9.54
N SER A 75 2.64 -0.61 -10.19
CA SER A 75 1.28 -1.13 -10.15
C SER A 75 1.27 -2.63 -10.38
N GLN A 76 1.05 -3.42 -9.32
CA GLN A 76 0.98 -4.87 -9.40
C GLN A 76 0.06 -5.41 -8.30
N ASN A 77 -0.82 -6.35 -8.64
CA ASN A 77 -1.71 -7.05 -7.69
C ASN A 77 -2.53 -6.11 -6.78
N GLY A 78 -2.98 -4.97 -7.33
CA GLY A 78 -3.73 -3.95 -6.60
C GLY A 78 -2.91 -3.06 -5.65
N VAL A 79 -1.59 -3.28 -5.54
CA VAL A 79 -0.68 -2.37 -4.85
C VAL A 79 -0.11 -1.38 -5.87
N THR A 80 -0.22 -0.09 -5.56
CA THR A 80 0.34 0.99 -6.37
C THR A 80 1.29 1.85 -5.56
N ALA A 81 2.30 2.42 -6.24
CA ALA A 81 3.18 3.41 -5.61
C ALA A 81 3.65 4.49 -6.56
N THR A 82 3.82 5.70 -6.05
CA THR A 82 4.29 6.90 -6.76
C THR A 82 5.32 7.66 -5.92
N ILE A 83 6.19 8.43 -6.57
CA ILE A 83 7.18 9.26 -5.89
C ILE A 83 6.47 10.47 -5.27
N ASN A 84 6.40 10.53 -3.94
CA ASN A 84 5.74 11.62 -3.23
C ASN A 84 6.69 12.80 -2.98
N SER A 85 7.95 12.52 -2.64
CA SER A 85 8.98 13.57 -2.48
C SER A 85 10.36 13.11 -2.93
N ALA A 86 11.01 13.94 -3.75
CA ALA A 86 12.36 13.71 -4.25
C ALA A 86 13.06 15.04 -4.59
N SER A 87 14.37 14.99 -4.77
CA SER A 87 15.17 16.13 -5.27
C SER A 87 16.35 15.66 -6.09
N ALA A 88 16.69 16.42 -7.13
CA ALA A 88 17.82 16.18 -8.03
C ALA A 88 18.59 17.48 -8.25
N ASN A 89 19.92 17.39 -8.35
CA ASN A 89 20.79 18.53 -8.57
C ASN A 89 21.99 18.11 -9.43
N VAL A 90 22.32 18.92 -10.43
CA VAL A 90 23.55 18.78 -11.24
C VAL A 90 24.31 20.10 -11.26
N ARG A 91 25.63 20.05 -11.12
CA ARG A 91 26.50 21.24 -11.00
C ARG A 91 27.76 21.13 -11.85
N TYR A 92 28.08 22.20 -12.56
CA TYR A 92 29.31 22.34 -13.34
C TYR A 92 29.72 23.81 -13.51
N ARG A 93 30.94 24.20 -13.10
CA ARG A 93 31.54 25.53 -13.32
C ARG A 93 30.56 26.72 -13.09
N GLY A 94 29.88 26.74 -11.95
CA GLY A 94 28.93 27.80 -11.59
C GLY A 94 27.55 27.70 -12.26
N GLN A 95 27.33 26.70 -13.12
CA GLN A 95 26.02 26.31 -13.61
C GLN A 95 25.38 25.28 -12.67
N GLN A 96 24.08 25.43 -12.46
CA GLN A 96 23.28 24.51 -11.66
C GLN A 96 21.97 24.18 -12.37
N SER A 97 21.55 22.94 -12.28
CA SER A 97 20.15 22.59 -12.55
C SER A 97 19.61 21.74 -11.43
N PHE A 98 18.41 22.08 -10.99
CA PHE A 98 17.80 21.50 -9.81
C PHE A 98 16.34 21.18 -10.08
N MET A 99 15.86 20.10 -9.47
CA MET A 99 14.46 19.70 -9.48
C MET A 99 14.06 19.28 -8.07
N SER A 100 12.87 19.68 -7.64
CA SER A 100 12.20 19.11 -6.47
C SER A 100 10.83 18.55 -6.86
N VAL A 101 10.42 17.51 -6.14
CA VAL A 101 9.13 16.84 -6.28
C VAL A 101 8.45 16.90 -4.91
N SER A 102 7.19 17.33 -4.89
CA SER A 102 6.31 17.27 -3.73
C SER A 102 4.90 16.91 -4.18
N ASP A 103 4.23 16.08 -3.41
CA ASP A 103 2.85 15.63 -3.65
C ASP A 103 2.65 15.13 -5.09
N GLU A 104 3.59 14.28 -5.54
CA GLU A 104 3.55 13.60 -6.84
C GLU A 104 3.63 14.52 -8.05
N GLN A 105 4.13 15.75 -7.85
CA GLN A 105 4.33 16.73 -8.91
C GLN A 105 5.70 17.38 -8.81
N VAL A 106 6.21 17.90 -9.94
CA VAL A 106 7.41 18.73 -9.93
C VAL A 106 7.04 20.07 -9.29
N SER A 107 7.56 20.33 -8.09
CA SER A 107 7.33 21.56 -7.33
C SER A 107 8.28 22.68 -7.71
N GLU A 108 9.49 22.34 -8.13
CA GLU A 108 10.51 23.31 -8.53
C GLU A 108 11.36 22.75 -9.66
N CYS A 109 11.69 23.61 -10.62
CA CYS A 109 12.63 23.33 -11.70
C CYS A 109 13.50 24.55 -11.96
N VAL A 110 14.76 24.50 -11.54
CA VAL A 110 15.71 25.61 -11.69
C VAL A 110 16.72 25.25 -12.77
N THR A 111 16.96 26.20 -13.68
CA THR A 111 18.03 26.12 -14.69
C THR A 111 18.87 27.40 -14.64
N GLU A 112 20.16 27.27 -14.37
CA GLU A 112 21.12 28.37 -14.41
C GLU A 112 22.29 28.05 -15.35
N PRO A 113 22.77 29.03 -16.13
CA PRO A 113 22.30 30.43 -16.21
C PRO A 113 21.03 30.59 -17.07
N GLN A 114 20.14 31.50 -16.66
CA GLN A 114 18.94 31.86 -17.43
C GLN A 114 19.36 32.62 -18.70
N GLY A 115 19.28 31.99 -19.87
CA GLY A 115 19.58 32.65 -21.15
C GLY A 115 20.24 31.79 -22.23
N GLN A 116 20.65 30.55 -21.92
CA GLN A 116 21.11 29.62 -22.97
C GLN A 116 19.94 28.93 -23.68
N GLU A 117 20.17 28.57 -24.94
CA GLU A 117 19.22 27.92 -25.85
C GLU A 117 18.74 26.54 -25.32
N TYR A 118 19.50 25.95 -24.40
CA TYR A 118 19.22 24.63 -23.83
C TYR A 118 18.81 24.77 -22.35
N LYS A 119 17.50 24.87 -22.11
CA LYS A 119 16.94 24.87 -20.74
C LYS A 119 16.87 23.44 -20.18
N ALA A 120 17.07 23.27 -18.88
CA ALA A 120 16.78 21.99 -18.25
C ALA A 120 15.28 21.71 -18.31
N GLN A 121 14.95 20.45 -18.52
CA GLN A 121 13.60 19.92 -18.52
C GLN A 121 13.40 19.13 -17.24
N CYS A 122 12.42 19.54 -16.45
CA CYS A 122 11.90 18.75 -15.34
C CYS A 122 10.53 18.22 -15.73
N LYS A 123 10.33 16.90 -15.67
CA LYS A 123 9.05 16.29 -16.05
C LYS A 123 8.68 15.16 -15.12
N PHE A 124 7.37 15.02 -14.95
CA PHE A 124 6.70 13.85 -14.41
C PHE A 124 5.90 13.25 -15.58
N SER A 125 6.40 12.20 -16.23
CA SER A 125 5.80 11.71 -17.50
C SER A 125 5.52 10.21 -17.47
N GLU A 126 4.23 9.86 -17.56
CA GLU A 126 3.75 8.46 -17.60
C GLU A 126 3.56 7.91 -19.02
N ASN A 127 3.56 8.77 -20.05
CA ASN A 127 3.05 8.43 -21.39
C ASN A 127 3.95 8.89 -22.55
N SER A 128 5.26 8.76 -22.39
CA SER A 128 6.19 9.12 -23.45
C SER A 128 6.90 7.86 -23.94
N ALA A 129 6.70 7.52 -25.21
CA ALA A 129 7.38 6.40 -25.88
C ALA A 129 8.91 6.50 -25.80
N THR A 130 9.44 7.67 -25.45
CA THR A 130 10.86 7.99 -25.41
C THR A 130 11.35 8.44 -24.05
N ASP A 131 10.53 8.63 -23.01
CA ASP A 131 11.00 9.09 -21.68
C ASP A 131 9.96 8.73 -20.64
N ASN A 132 10.23 7.68 -19.86
CA ASN A 132 9.41 7.33 -18.70
C ASN A 132 10.18 7.70 -17.44
N GLY A 133 9.51 8.40 -16.53
CA GLY A 133 10.07 8.70 -15.21
C GLY A 133 9.77 10.11 -14.71
N VAL A 134 10.25 10.36 -13.50
CA VAL A 134 10.33 11.71 -12.93
C VAL A 134 11.77 12.16 -13.08
N PHE A 135 12.04 13.11 -13.97
CA PHE A 135 13.43 13.39 -14.37
C PHE A 135 13.75 14.87 -14.50
N LEU A 136 15.01 15.16 -14.22
CA LEU A 136 15.74 16.38 -14.57
C LEU A 136 16.65 16.03 -15.75
N PHE A 137 16.57 16.77 -16.85
CA PHE A 137 17.44 16.59 -18.01
C PHE A 137 17.91 17.94 -18.55
N HIS A 138 19.22 18.12 -18.72
CA HIS A 138 19.82 19.32 -19.29
C HIS A 138 20.74 18.92 -20.45
N LYS A 139 20.27 19.17 -21.68
CA LYS A 139 21.04 18.95 -22.91
C LYS A 139 22.15 19.99 -23.04
N HIS A 140 23.37 19.59 -23.39
CA HIS A 140 24.52 20.52 -23.48
C HIS A 140 24.82 21.27 -22.17
N PHE A 141 24.56 20.63 -21.02
CA PHE A 141 24.86 21.19 -19.69
C PHE A 141 26.30 21.65 -19.54
N THR A 142 27.24 21.02 -20.23
CA THR A 142 28.65 21.41 -20.22
C THR A 142 29.10 22.01 -21.56
N GLY A 143 28.15 22.46 -22.38
CA GLY A 143 28.34 22.88 -23.76
C GLY A 143 28.48 21.67 -24.71
N THR A 144 29.45 21.75 -25.62
CA THR A 144 29.81 20.65 -26.55
C THR A 144 30.81 19.66 -25.96
N ASP A 145 31.49 20.06 -24.88
CA ASP A 145 32.60 19.31 -24.33
C ASP A 145 32.11 18.17 -23.44
N ARG A 146 32.78 17.02 -23.53
CA ARG A 146 32.54 15.89 -22.64
C ARG A 146 33.38 16.06 -21.38
N VAL A 147 32.78 16.61 -20.34
CA VAL A 147 33.44 16.86 -19.06
C VAL A 147 32.67 16.25 -17.90
N THR A 148 33.36 16.12 -16.77
CA THR A 148 32.80 15.62 -15.52
C THR A 148 32.01 16.71 -14.84
N TYR A 149 30.80 16.39 -14.38
CA TYR A 149 29.96 17.25 -13.55
C TYR A 149 29.56 16.54 -12.27
N GLN A 150 29.16 17.31 -11.26
CA GLN A 150 28.67 16.79 -10.00
C GLN A 150 27.17 16.55 -10.08
N GLN A 151 26.72 15.46 -9.47
CA GLN A 151 25.31 15.10 -9.40
C GLN A 151 24.96 14.63 -7.99
N SER A 152 23.79 15.06 -7.52
CA SER A 152 23.20 14.58 -6.29
C SER A 152 21.70 14.38 -6.46
N ALA A 153 21.15 13.34 -5.83
CA ALA A 153 19.74 13.05 -5.88
C ALA A 153 19.29 12.30 -4.63
N GLN A 154 18.03 12.47 -4.25
CA GLN A 154 17.44 11.78 -3.12
C GLN A 154 15.95 11.57 -3.34
N ILE A 155 15.46 10.35 -3.10
CA ILE A 155 14.04 10.07 -2.93
C ILE A 155 13.79 10.02 -1.43
N ARG A 156 12.90 10.87 -0.93
CA ARG A 156 12.62 11.01 0.50
C ARG A 156 11.39 10.21 0.91
N THR A 157 10.32 10.29 0.13
CA THR A 157 9.09 9.56 0.39
C THR A 157 8.45 9.03 -0.88
N ILE A 158 7.78 7.90 -0.75
CA ILE A 158 6.85 7.37 -1.75
C ILE A 158 5.46 7.24 -1.12
N ARG A 159 4.42 7.38 -1.92
CA ARG A 159 3.05 7.05 -1.51
C ARG A 159 2.74 5.64 -1.98
N ILE A 160 2.19 4.82 -1.11
CA ILE A 160 1.82 3.43 -1.39
C ILE A 160 0.33 3.29 -1.09
N ARG A 161 -0.42 2.72 -2.03
CA ARG A 161 -1.85 2.45 -1.86
C ARG A 161 -2.16 1.00 -2.20
N ALA A 162 -2.86 0.32 -1.30
CA ALA A 162 -3.48 -0.97 -1.56
C ALA A 162 -4.94 -0.72 -1.97
N SER A 163 -5.33 -1.10 -3.19
CA SER A 163 -6.74 -1.07 -3.58
C SER A 163 -7.57 -2.01 -2.68
N SER A 164 -8.89 -1.82 -2.66
CA SER A 164 -9.81 -2.73 -1.95
C SER A 164 -9.74 -4.18 -2.46
N SER A 165 -9.33 -4.37 -3.72
CA SER A 165 -9.07 -5.67 -4.33
C SER A 165 -7.60 -6.11 -4.30
N ALA A 166 -6.75 -5.45 -3.51
CA ALA A 166 -5.32 -5.80 -3.43
C ALA A 166 -5.14 -7.23 -2.94
N THR A 167 -4.30 -8.00 -3.62
CA THR A 167 -4.07 -9.41 -3.27
C THR A 167 -3.27 -9.50 -1.98
N PRO A 168 -3.74 -10.23 -0.95
CA PRO A 168 -2.99 -10.44 0.27
C PRO A 168 -1.62 -11.09 0.02
N GLY A 169 -0.68 -10.80 0.91
CA GLY A 169 0.68 -11.33 0.88
C GLY A 169 1.75 -10.26 0.70
N ARG A 170 2.97 -10.74 0.44
CA ARG A 170 4.18 -9.91 0.38
C ARG A 170 4.43 -9.41 -1.04
N HIS A 171 4.59 -8.10 -1.18
CA HIS A 171 4.95 -7.39 -2.40
C HIS A 171 6.28 -6.65 -2.19
N THR A 172 7.06 -6.49 -3.26
CA THR A 172 8.35 -5.77 -3.19
C THR A 172 8.36 -4.65 -4.22
N ILE A 173 8.46 -3.42 -3.73
CA ILE A 173 8.55 -2.22 -4.55
C ILE A 173 10.02 -1.84 -4.66
N TYR A 174 10.51 -1.67 -5.89
CA TYR A 174 11.90 -1.31 -6.18
C TYR A 174 11.99 0.18 -6.50
N THR A 175 12.36 1.01 -5.53
CA THR A 175 12.49 2.46 -5.74
C THR A 175 13.92 2.79 -6.17
N SER A 176 14.07 3.50 -7.28
CA SER A 176 15.36 3.55 -7.99
C SER A 176 15.71 4.95 -8.52
N ILE A 177 17.02 5.20 -8.62
CA ILE A 177 17.62 6.37 -9.26
C ILE A 177 18.44 5.92 -10.47
N ALA A 178 18.25 6.60 -11.59
CA ALA A 178 19.12 6.53 -12.76
C ALA A 178 19.72 7.91 -13.05
N ALA A 179 20.89 7.94 -13.68
CA ALA A 179 21.53 9.20 -14.09
C ALA A 179 22.28 9.03 -15.40
N ILE A 180 22.50 10.15 -16.11
CA ILE A 180 23.35 10.17 -17.29
C ILE A 180 24.80 10.01 -16.86
N ASP A 181 25.49 9.04 -17.47
CA ASP A 181 26.87 8.74 -17.16
C ASP A 181 27.57 8.15 -18.39
N GLY A 182 28.49 8.90 -19.00
CA GLY A 182 29.11 8.51 -20.26
C GLY A 182 28.13 8.50 -21.44
N SER A 183 27.38 9.60 -21.59
CA SER A 183 26.40 9.87 -22.66
C SER A 183 25.14 8.99 -22.69
N LYS A 184 24.97 8.07 -21.74
CA LYS A 184 23.78 7.22 -21.62
C LYS A 184 23.18 7.30 -20.23
N TRP A 185 21.88 7.09 -20.14
CA TRP A 185 21.22 6.81 -18.87
C TRP A 185 21.71 5.48 -18.32
N LYS A 186 22.04 5.44 -17.04
CA LYS A 186 22.48 4.24 -16.32
C LYS A 186 21.79 4.18 -14.98
N PHE A 187 21.42 2.96 -14.60
CA PHE A 187 20.99 2.65 -13.24
C PHE A 187 22.09 3.02 -12.23
N LYS A 188 21.70 3.56 -11.07
CA LYS A 188 22.66 4.00 -10.04
C LYS A 188 22.36 3.39 -8.69
N GLU A 189 21.20 3.70 -8.13
CA GLU A 189 20.87 3.37 -6.74
C GLU A 189 19.47 2.78 -6.63
N ARG A 190 19.25 1.96 -5.60
CA ARG A 190 17.98 1.27 -5.34
C ARG A 190 17.74 1.06 -3.85
N GLU A 191 16.47 1.04 -3.48
CA GLU A 191 16.00 0.44 -2.23
C GLU A 191 14.78 -0.46 -2.49
N ASP A 192 14.72 -1.56 -1.74
CA ASP A 192 13.66 -2.56 -1.83
C ASP A 192 12.74 -2.37 -0.62
N ILE A 193 11.49 -1.98 -0.88
CA ILE A 193 10.47 -1.79 0.15
C ILE A 193 9.56 -2.99 0.12
N THR A 194 9.44 -3.66 1.27
CA THR A 194 8.50 -4.77 1.41
C THR A 194 7.16 -4.21 1.86
N VAL A 195 6.09 -4.52 1.13
CA VAL A 195 4.71 -4.24 1.52
C VAL A 195 4.01 -5.55 1.79
N GLU A 196 3.44 -5.70 2.97
CA GLU A 196 2.65 -6.88 3.35
C GLU A 196 1.17 -6.47 3.38
N VAL A 197 0.42 -6.92 2.39
CA VAL A 197 -1.03 -6.73 2.36
C VAL A 197 -1.66 -7.82 3.22
N ARG A 198 -2.33 -7.41 4.30
CA ARG A 198 -2.96 -8.32 5.25
C ARG A 198 -4.09 -9.09 4.61
N ASN A 199 -4.25 -10.35 5.03
CA ASN A 199 -5.37 -11.17 4.62
C ASN A 199 -6.53 -10.97 5.60
N ASN A 200 -7.44 -10.05 5.29
CA ASN A 200 -8.59 -9.75 6.15
C ASN A 200 -9.82 -10.63 5.81
N THR A 201 -9.63 -11.85 5.28
CA THR A 201 -10.78 -12.74 5.06
C THR A 201 -11.37 -13.22 6.37
N CYS A 202 -12.70 -13.16 6.44
CA CYS A 202 -13.50 -13.69 7.52
C CYS A 202 -14.43 -14.79 7.03
N THR A 203 -14.62 -15.77 7.90
CA THR A 203 -15.61 -16.83 7.77
C THR A 203 -16.78 -16.51 8.69
N LEU A 204 -17.97 -16.37 8.09
CA LEU A 204 -19.22 -16.30 8.81
C LEU A 204 -19.84 -17.70 8.83
N SER A 205 -20.02 -18.25 10.01
CA SER A 205 -20.80 -19.48 10.21
C SER A 205 -22.00 -19.20 11.09
N SER A 206 -23.09 -19.89 10.79
CA SER A 206 -24.33 -19.83 11.54
C SER A 206 -24.93 -21.22 11.66
N ASN A 207 -25.61 -21.50 12.76
CA ASN A 207 -26.43 -22.69 12.91
C ASN A 207 -27.90 -22.29 13.09
N ASP A 208 -28.80 -23.24 12.84
CA ASP A 208 -30.21 -23.08 13.17
C ASP A 208 -30.36 -22.79 14.68
N LEU A 209 -31.24 -21.85 15.00
CA LEU A 209 -31.55 -21.48 16.37
C LEU A 209 -32.97 -21.95 16.68
N ASP A 210 -33.08 -22.93 17.58
CA ASP A 210 -34.35 -23.31 18.17
C ASP A 210 -34.62 -22.43 19.39
N ILE A 211 -35.68 -21.62 19.31
CA ILE A 211 -36.11 -20.74 20.40
C ILE A 211 -37.03 -21.49 21.37
N GLY A 212 -37.44 -22.72 21.04
CA GLY A 212 -38.38 -23.53 21.81
C GLY A 212 -39.80 -22.96 21.77
N SER A 213 -40.61 -23.36 22.75
CA SER A 213 -41.98 -22.87 22.89
C SER A 213 -42.03 -21.47 23.49
N ILE A 214 -42.94 -20.65 23.00
CA ILE A 214 -43.34 -19.36 23.57
C ILE A 214 -44.85 -19.33 23.78
N THR A 215 -45.30 -18.77 24.90
CA THR A 215 -46.72 -18.67 25.25
C THR A 215 -47.25 -17.25 25.03
N PRO A 216 -48.58 -17.05 24.85
CA PRO A 216 -49.14 -15.71 24.72
C PRO A 216 -48.79 -14.80 25.91
N ASN A 217 -48.42 -13.56 25.61
CA ASN A 217 -47.86 -12.55 26.54
C ASN A 217 -46.43 -12.82 27.02
N GLU A 218 -45.71 -13.75 26.40
CA GLU A 218 -44.31 -14.02 26.71
C GLU A 218 -43.38 -13.21 25.80
N ASP A 219 -42.25 -12.82 26.37
CA ASP A 219 -41.14 -12.18 25.68
C ASP A 219 -39.87 -12.96 25.98
N LYS A 220 -39.19 -13.41 24.93
CA LYS A 220 -38.01 -14.26 25.04
C LYS A 220 -36.86 -13.69 24.24
N VAL A 221 -35.69 -13.61 24.86
CA VAL A 221 -34.46 -13.12 24.22
C VAL A 221 -33.42 -14.22 24.24
N GLU A 222 -32.92 -14.58 23.06
CA GLU A 222 -31.89 -15.60 22.89
C GLU A 222 -30.69 -15.05 22.11
N ARG A 223 -29.50 -15.58 22.36
CA ARG A 223 -28.31 -15.19 21.58
C ARG A 223 -28.35 -15.88 20.22
N LEU A 224 -28.06 -15.14 19.15
CA LEU A 224 -27.86 -15.75 17.84
C LEU A 224 -26.58 -16.59 17.82
N ASN A 225 -26.66 -17.79 17.26
CA ASN A 225 -25.49 -18.64 17.04
C ASN A 225 -24.80 -18.28 15.72
N ILE A 226 -24.29 -17.04 15.65
CA ILE A 226 -23.50 -16.53 14.55
C ILE A 226 -22.07 -16.37 15.06
N SER A 227 -21.12 -16.95 14.34
CA SER A 227 -19.70 -16.79 14.60
C SER A 227 -18.98 -16.24 13.38
N LEU A 228 -18.38 -15.08 13.54
CA LEU A 228 -17.45 -14.47 12.63
C LEU A 228 -16.03 -14.74 13.14
N SER A 229 -15.27 -15.50 12.35
CA SER A 229 -13.85 -15.77 12.58
C SER A 229 -13.04 -15.15 11.46
N CYS A 230 -12.08 -14.31 11.81
CA CYS A 230 -11.23 -13.60 10.86
C CYS A 230 -9.78 -13.99 11.06
N THR A 231 -9.02 -14.01 9.96
CA THR A 231 -7.59 -14.33 9.99
C THR A 231 -6.80 -13.26 10.73
N ASP A 232 -7.26 -12.00 10.69
CA ASP A 232 -6.70 -10.88 11.44
C ASP A 232 -7.79 -10.21 12.30
N SER A 233 -7.37 -9.65 13.42
CA SER A 233 -8.26 -9.06 14.44
C SER A 233 -8.73 -7.64 14.10
N GLN A 234 -8.14 -7.00 13.10
CA GLN A 234 -8.47 -5.64 12.68
C GLN A 234 -9.18 -5.65 11.31
N MET A 235 -10.51 -5.50 11.33
CA MET A 235 -11.36 -5.41 10.14
C MET A 235 -11.71 -3.97 9.78
N GLY A 236 -10.69 -3.12 9.57
CA GLY A 236 -10.92 -1.79 9.00
C GLY A 236 -11.57 -1.90 7.62
N GLY A 237 -12.53 -1.02 7.32
CA GLY A 237 -13.13 -0.94 5.98
C GLY A 237 -14.07 -2.09 5.62
N SER A 238 -14.82 -2.62 6.58
CA SER A 238 -15.88 -3.60 6.29
C SER A 238 -17.19 -3.22 6.96
N SER A 239 -18.29 -3.63 6.36
CA SER A 239 -19.63 -3.41 6.89
C SER A 239 -20.44 -4.70 6.80
N TRP A 240 -21.46 -4.81 7.64
CA TRP A 240 -22.40 -5.91 7.57
C TRP A 240 -23.83 -5.40 7.62
N ARG A 241 -24.74 -6.18 7.06
CA ARG A 241 -26.18 -5.93 7.12
C ARG A 241 -26.93 -7.23 7.18
N PHE A 242 -28.19 -7.17 7.61
CA PHE A 242 -29.08 -8.31 7.58
C PHE A 242 -30.40 -7.98 6.89
N ASN A 243 -31.02 -8.99 6.32
CA ASN A 243 -32.39 -8.91 5.83
C ASN A 243 -33.13 -10.21 6.12
N GLU A 244 -34.45 -10.13 6.22
CA GLU A 244 -35.32 -11.30 6.33
C GLU A 244 -35.53 -11.90 4.94
N ILE A 245 -35.38 -13.23 4.82
CA ILE A 245 -35.72 -13.97 3.61
C ILE A 245 -37.18 -14.40 3.74
N THR A 246 -38.02 -14.00 2.79
CA THR A 246 -39.38 -14.54 2.65
C THR A 246 -39.36 -15.61 1.58
N ASP A 247 -39.55 -16.87 1.97
CA ASP A 247 -39.64 -18.01 1.05
C ASP A 247 -40.79 -18.95 1.44
N SER A 248 -41.04 -20.00 0.65
CA SER A 248 -42.14 -20.94 0.91
C SER A 248 -41.97 -21.79 2.19
N THR A 249 -40.83 -21.68 2.88
CA THR A 249 -40.53 -22.42 4.11
C THR A 249 -40.63 -21.56 5.36
N THR A 250 -40.83 -20.24 5.22
CA THR A 250 -41.12 -19.36 6.36
C THR A 250 -42.59 -19.43 6.74
N ASN A 251 -42.88 -19.79 7.99
CA ASN A 251 -44.22 -19.74 8.54
C ASN A 251 -44.34 -18.59 9.53
N LYS A 252 -45.24 -17.65 9.26
CA LYS A 252 -45.51 -16.51 10.13
C LYS A 252 -46.85 -16.70 10.81
N LEU A 253 -46.84 -16.67 12.15
CA LEU A 253 -48.03 -16.72 12.98
C LEU A 253 -48.53 -15.31 13.26
N ASN A 254 -49.85 -15.15 13.36
CA ASN A 254 -50.43 -13.86 13.75
C ASN A 254 -50.05 -13.49 15.18
N ASP A 255 -49.80 -12.19 15.41
CA ASP A 255 -49.45 -11.62 16.72
C ASP A 255 -48.19 -12.25 17.37
N VAL A 256 -47.28 -12.76 16.53
CA VAL A 256 -45.91 -13.16 16.90
C VAL A 256 -44.91 -12.32 16.12
N SER A 257 -43.99 -11.66 16.82
CA SER A 257 -43.00 -10.78 16.22
C SER A 257 -41.57 -11.14 16.62
N LEU A 258 -40.64 -10.81 15.72
CA LEU A 258 -39.24 -11.18 15.83
C LEU A 258 -38.35 -9.99 15.48
N GLN A 259 -37.41 -9.70 16.37
CA GLN A 259 -36.50 -8.55 16.27
C GLN A 259 -35.06 -9.02 16.50
N ILE A 260 -34.12 -8.49 15.71
CA ILE A 260 -32.68 -8.68 15.97
C ILE A 260 -32.21 -7.52 16.85
N LEU A 261 -31.46 -7.85 17.90
CA LEU A 261 -30.91 -6.88 18.84
C LEU A 261 -29.38 -6.90 18.82
N ASP A 262 -28.77 -5.75 19.11
CA ASP A 262 -27.35 -5.64 19.39
C ASP A 262 -26.98 -6.14 20.81
N SER A 263 -25.71 -6.01 21.20
CA SER A 263 -25.25 -6.38 22.54
C SER A 263 -25.88 -5.55 23.66
N ASN A 264 -26.33 -4.33 23.35
CA ASN A 264 -26.94 -3.36 24.26
C ASN A 264 -28.48 -3.45 24.29
N ASN A 265 -29.07 -4.44 23.59
CA ASN A 265 -30.50 -4.65 23.42
C ASN A 265 -31.23 -3.58 22.57
N ASN A 266 -30.51 -2.84 21.74
CA ASN A 266 -31.12 -1.96 20.75
C ASN A 266 -31.63 -2.78 19.57
N ILE A 267 -32.80 -2.41 19.04
CA ILE A 267 -33.37 -3.06 17.85
C ILE A 267 -32.59 -2.62 16.62
N LEU A 268 -32.11 -3.60 15.85
CA LEU A 268 -31.44 -3.37 14.58
C LEU A 268 -32.45 -3.34 13.42
N MET A 269 -32.21 -2.46 12.46
CA MET A 269 -33.06 -2.28 11.29
C MET A 269 -32.58 -3.13 10.12
N LYS A 270 -33.53 -3.76 9.42
CA LYS A 270 -33.24 -4.55 8.23
C LYS A 270 -32.67 -3.65 7.12
N ASN A 271 -31.70 -4.17 6.37
CA ASN A 271 -31.02 -3.50 5.25
C ASN A 271 -30.18 -2.26 5.61
N GLU A 272 -29.97 -1.98 6.90
CA GLU A 272 -29.02 -0.96 7.35
C GLU A 272 -27.59 -1.53 7.36
N ASP A 273 -26.61 -0.69 7.02
CA ASP A 273 -25.19 -1.05 7.05
C ASP A 273 -24.57 -0.70 8.42
N TYR A 274 -23.99 -1.70 9.07
CA TYR A 274 -23.30 -1.61 10.35
C TYR A 274 -21.79 -1.73 10.14
N ILE A 275 -21.01 -0.82 10.72
CA ILE A 275 -19.57 -0.65 10.43
C ILE A 275 -18.63 -1.50 11.30
N ASP A 276 -19.15 -2.16 12.34
CA ASP A 276 -18.35 -3.05 13.19
C ASP A 276 -18.80 -4.52 13.02
N PRO A 277 -18.09 -5.31 12.19
CA PRO A 277 -18.40 -6.73 12.02
C PRO A 277 -18.24 -7.56 13.30
N SER A 278 -17.49 -7.09 14.29
CA SER A 278 -17.33 -7.82 15.56
C SER A 278 -18.64 -7.93 16.34
N GLU A 279 -19.63 -7.08 16.03
CA GLU A 279 -20.97 -7.12 16.59
C GLU A 279 -21.78 -8.33 16.14
N LEU A 280 -21.49 -8.92 14.97
CA LEU A 280 -22.14 -10.14 14.49
C LEU A 280 -22.08 -11.29 15.51
N ASN A 281 -20.97 -11.37 16.25
CA ASN A 281 -20.76 -12.37 17.30
C ASN A 281 -21.62 -12.15 18.55
N LYS A 282 -22.22 -10.97 18.72
CA LYS A 282 -22.88 -10.52 19.96
C LYS A 282 -24.39 -10.32 19.79
N LEU A 283 -24.92 -10.59 18.60
CA LEU A 283 -26.33 -10.37 18.28
C LEU A 283 -27.24 -11.27 19.10
N LYS A 284 -28.44 -10.76 19.36
CA LYS A 284 -29.53 -11.49 20.02
C LYS A 284 -30.78 -11.42 19.14
N ILE A 285 -31.71 -12.31 19.43
CA ILE A 285 -33.03 -12.34 18.83
C ILE A 285 -34.07 -12.23 19.93
N ARG A 286 -35.05 -11.37 19.74
CA ARG A 286 -36.19 -11.19 20.63
C ARG A 286 -37.44 -11.70 19.93
N VAL A 287 -38.16 -12.59 20.60
CA VAL A 287 -39.46 -13.09 20.18
C VAL A 287 -40.50 -12.59 21.15
N ASN A 288 -41.52 -11.92 20.62
CA ASN A 288 -42.66 -11.46 21.40
C ASN A 288 -43.93 -12.09 20.86
N ALA A 289 -44.66 -12.81 21.74
CA ALA A 289 -45.98 -13.34 21.46
C ALA A 289 -47.02 -12.45 22.16
N GLY A 290 -47.85 -11.78 21.37
CA GLY A 290 -48.90 -10.92 21.88
C GLY A 290 -50.03 -11.72 22.55
N PRO A 291 -51.03 -11.01 23.13
CA PRO A 291 -52.14 -11.64 23.84
C PRO A 291 -53.04 -12.50 22.94
N SER A 292 -53.01 -12.27 21.62
CA SER A 292 -53.80 -13.00 20.62
C SER A 292 -52.92 -13.85 19.70
N ALA A 293 -51.71 -14.22 20.15
CA ALA A 293 -50.77 -15.03 19.38
C ALA A 293 -51.41 -16.35 18.92
N GLU A 294 -51.30 -16.60 17.61
CA GLU A 294 -51.81 -17.83 17.00
C GLU A 294 -50.98 -19.05 17.42
N MET A 295 -51.65 -20.19 17.63
CA MET A 295 -50.98 -21.44 17.93
C MET A 295 -50.42 -22.07 16.64
N GLY A 296 -49.17 -22.49 16.66
CA GLY A 296 -48.56 -23.21 15.54
C GLY A 296 -47.04 -23.23 15.63
N GLU A 297 -46.42 -23.70 14.56
CA GLU A 297 -44.97 -23.63 14.37
C GLU A 297 -44.61 -22.33 13.65
N PHE A 298 -43.73 -21.53 14.25
CA PHE A 298 -43.21 -20.32 13.62
C PHE A 298 -41.79 -20.58 13.10
N SER A 299 -41.50 -20.18 11.87
CA SER A 299 -40.15 -20.26 11.30
C SER A 299 -39.82 -19.04 10.42
N THR A 300 -38.62 -18.49 10.57
CA THR A 300 -38.12 -17.41 9.71
C THR A 300 -36.64 -17.60 9.41
N LYS A 301 -36.15 -16.92 8.37
CA LYS A 301 -34.75 -16.95 7.95
C LYS A 301 -34.21 -15.54 7.81
N PHE A 302 -33.00 -15.32 8.30
CA PHE A 302 -32.26 -14.08 8.11
C PHE A 302 -31.01 -14.32 7.28
N LYS A 303 -30.74 -13.43 6.33
CA LYS A 303 -29.48 -13.40 5.58
C LYS A 303 -28.60 -12.31 6.14
N PHE A 304 -27.47 -12.70 6.72
CA PHE A 304 -26.39 -11.79 7.09
C PHE A 304 -25.40 -11.67 5.93
N THR A 305 -25.03 -10.46 5.57
CA THR A 305 -24.07 -10.17 4.48
C THR A 305 -22.94 -9.33 5.04
N LEU A 306 -21.71 -9.80 4.88
CA LEU A 306 -20.48 -9.06 5.19
C LEU A 306 -19.90 -8.53 3.87
N THR A 307 -19.60 -7.24 3.82
CA THR A 307 -19.05 -6.54 2.66
C THR A 307 -17.67 -6.00 3.03
N TYR A 308 -16.68 -6.28 2.17
CA TYR A 308 -15.32 -5.73 2.27
C TYR A 308 -15.23 -4.53 1.32
N SER A 309 -14.70 -3.39 1.79
CA SER A 309 -14.56 -2.14 1.01
C SER A 309 -13.13 -1.71 0.80
#